data_AF-A0A0B6YC97-F1
#
_entry.id   AF-A0A0B6YC97-F1
#
_cell.length_a   1.000
_cell.length_b   1.000
_cell.length_c   1.000
_cell.angle_alpha   90.00
_cell.angle_beta   90.00
_cell.angle_gamma   90.00
#
_symmetry.space_group_name_H-M   'P 1'
#
loop_
_entity.id
_entity.type
_entity.pdbx_description
1 polymer ?
#
loop_
_entity_poly.entity_id
_entity_poly.type
_entity_poly.pdbx_seq_one_letter_code
_entity_poly.pdbx_strand_id
1 'polypeptide(L)'
;FEWSGCSDNMAYGVAFSKVFVDAREQGRTKHNKTRCQMNLHNNEAGRRAVEDNMRVECKCHGVSGSCELRTCWKAMSAFSVIGHVLKEKFDGATEVKPSQTNELIPLSSQFKPHTDQDLIYMES
;
A
#
# COMPACT_ATOMS: atom_id res chain seq x y z
N PHE A 1 -24.45 -17.19 -2.60
CA PHE A 1 -24.12 -15.97 -1.84
C PHE A 1 -24.40 -14.78 -2.73
N GLU A 2 -24.83 -13.68 -2.15
CA GLU A 2 -25.10 -12.44 -2.89
C GLU A 2 -24.11 -11.36 -2.46
N TRP A 3 -23.66 -10.57 -3.42
CA TRP A 3 -22.87 -9.37 -3.15
C TRP A 3 -23.82 -8.25 -2.74
N SER A 4 -23.77 -7.86 -1.47
CA SER A 4 -24.62 -6.81 -0.92
C SER A 4 -24.02 -6.29 0.40
N GLY A 5 -24.64 -5.28 0.99
CA GLY A 5 -24.11 -4.56 2.15
C GLY A 5 -23.33 -3.30 1.77
N CYS A 6 -22.51 -2.79 2.70
CA CYS A 6 -21.70 -1.60 2.50
C CYS A 6 -20.24 -2.02 2.32
N SER A 7 -19.77 -2.12 1.08
CA SER A 7 -18.35 -2.37 0.82
C SER A 7 -17.55 -1.09 1.04
N ASP A 8 -16.37 -1.22 1.65
CA ASP A 8 -15.49 -0.08 1.87
C ASP A 8 -15.03 0.51 0.52
N ASN A 9 -15.14 1.84 0.39
CA ASN A 9 -14.76 2.54 -0.83
C ASN A 9 -13.23 2.77 -0.90
N MET A 10 -12.51 1.72 -1.26
CA MET A 10 -11.05 1.75 -1.34
C MET A 10 -10.52 2.71 -2.39
N ALA A 11 -11.19 2.80 -3.55
CA ALA A 11 -10.79 3.70 -4.62
C ALA A 11 -10.76 5.17 -4.15
N TYR A 12 -11.78 5.58 -3.39
CA TYR A 12 -11.81 6.91 -2.79
C TYR A 12 -10.68 7.10 -1.76
N GLY A 13 -10.47 6.14 -0.87
CA GLY A 13 -9.43 6.20 0.15
C GLY A 13 -8.01 6.34 -0.43
N VAL A 14 -7.70 5.53 -1.45
CA VAL A 14 -6.43 5.58 -2.19
C VAL A 14 -6.27 6.93 -2.89
N ALA A 15 -7.30 7.41 -3.59
CA ALA A 15 -7.26 8.69 -4.29
C ALA A 15 -7.06 9.87 -3.33
N PHE A 16 -7.78 9.90 -2.21
CA PHE A 16 -7.63 10.94 -1.19
C PHE A 16 -6.22 10.92 -0.58
N SER A 17 -5.72 9.74 -0.19
CA SER A 17 -4.38 9.57 0.36
C SER A 17 -3.31 10.07 -0.61
N LYS A 18 -3.45 9.76 -1.91
CA LYS A 18 -2.54 10.23 -2.95
C LYS A 18 -2.52 11.75 -3.03
N VAL A 19 -3.68 12.40 -3.10
CA VAL A 19 -3.76 13.86 -3.17
C VAL A 19 -3.17 14.51 -1.92
N PHE A 20 -3.50 14.01 -0.74
CA PHE A 20 -3.13 14.65 0.53
C PHE A 20 -1.66 14.42 0.91
N VAL A 21 -1.20 13.17 0.89
CA VAL A 21 0.14 12.80 1.36
C VAL A 21 1.21 13.21 0.34
N ASP A 22 0.94 13.08 -0.96
CA ASP A 22 1.94 13.36 -2.00
C ASP A 22 2.07 14.87 -2.31
N ALA A 23 1.11 15.71 -1.87
CA ALA A 23 1.12 17.16 -2.14
C ALA A 23 2.43 17.84 -1.71
N ARG A 24 2.98 17.43 -0.56
CA ARG A 24 4.23 17.98 -0.03
C ARG A 24 5.45 17.57 -0.85
N GLU A 25 5.41 16.41 -1.48
CA GLU A 25 6.49 15.89 -2.32
C GLU A 25 6.47 16.50 -3.73
N GLN A 26 5.28 16.91 -4.21
CA GLN A 26 5.08 17.58 -5.50
C GLN A 26 5.39 19.09 -5.47
N GLY A 27 5.24 19.75 -4.32
CA GLY A 27 5.37 21.21 -4.19
C GLY A 27 6.79 21.76 -3.91
N ARG A 28 7.80 20.92 -3.67
CA ARG A 28 9.15 21.41 -3.30
C ARG A 28 10.04 21.67 -4.52
N THR A 29 10.49 22.91 -4.63
CA THR A 29 11.59 23.33 -5.50
C THR A 29 12.89 22.62 -5.11
N LYS A 30 13.30 21.65 -5.94
CA LYS A 30 14.67 21.24 -6.30
C LYS A 30 15.64 20.71 -5.21
N HIS A 31 15.45 20.94 -3.92
CA HIS A 31 16.50 20.64 -2.94
C HIS A 31 16.68 19.15 -2.56
N ASN A 32 15.76 18.24 -2.92
CA ASN A 32 16.04 16.80 -2.83
C ASN A 32 15.09 15.96 -3.71
N LYS A 33 15.22 16.07 -5.04
CA LYS A 33 14.36 15.35 -6.01
C LYS A 33 14.37 13.83 -5.77
N THR A 34 15.54 13.29 -5.42
CA THR A 34 15.74 11.87 -5.13
C THR A 34 14.95 11.42 -3.91
N ARG A 35 14.98 12.19 -2.81
CA ARG A 35 14.19 11.90 -1.61
C ARG A 35 12.69 12.04 -1.84
N CYS A 36 12.26 13.03 -2.63
CA CYS A 36 10.86 13.15 -3.04
C CYS A 36 10.39 11.90 -3.81
N GLN A 37 11.19 11.39 -4.74
CA GLN A 37 10.87 10.15 -5.47
C GLN A 37 10.77 8.94 -4.53
N MET A 38 11.70 8.82 -3.57
CA MET A 38 11.66 7.77 -2.55
C MET A 38 10.38 7.85 -1.69
N ASN A 39 10.01 9.06 -1.25
CA ASN A 39 8.79 9.28 -0.47
C ASN A 39 7.54 8.91 -1.28
N LEU A 40 7.45 9.33 -2.55
CA LEU A 40 6.33 8.99 -3.44
C LEU A 40 6.21 7.48 -3.65
N HIS A 41 7.34 6.78 -3.84
CA HIS A 41 7.38 5.32 -3.94
C HIS A 41 6.85 4.66 -2.67
N ASN A 42 7.39 5.02 -1.50
CA ASN A 42 6.99 4.43 -0.23
C ASN A 42 5.54 4.75 0.14
N ASN A 43 5.04 5.94 -0.21
CA ASN A 43 3.62 6.28 -0.05
C ASN A 43 2.73 5.38 -0.90
N GLU A 44 3.14 5.07 -2.14
CA GLU A 44 2.41 4.16 -3.01
C GLU A 44 2.43 2.73 -2.49
N ALA A 45 3.60 2.23 -2.03
CA ALA A 45 3.71 0.92 -1.40
C ALA A 45 2.77 0.80 -0.17
N GLY A 46 2.63 1.88 0.62
CA GLY A 46 1.67 1.95 1.72
C GLY A 46 0.21 1.86 1.27
N ARG A 47 -0.16 2.53 0.17
CA ARG A 47 -1.52 2.44 -0.42
C ARG A 47 -1.81 1.05 -0.96
N ARG A 48 -0.85 0.45 -1.68
CA ARG A 48 -0.90 -0.94 -2.15
C ARG A 48 -1.09 -1.93 -1.01
N ALA A 49 -0.35 -1.77 0.09
CA ALA A 49 -0.48 -2.65 1.25
C ALA A 49 -1.92 -2.69 1.79
N VAL A 50 -2.64 -1.56 1.79
CA VAL A 50 -4.05 -1.51 2.19
C VAL A 50 -4.96 -2.14 1.13
N GLU A 51 -4.78 -1.79 -0.14
CA GLU A 51 -5.62 -2.26 -1.25
C GLU A 51 -5.54 -3.77 -1.47
N ASP A 52 -4.32 -4.32 -1.46
CA ASP A 52 -4.03 -5.73 -1.73
C ASP A 52 -4.45 -6.65 -0.58
N ASN A 53 -4.59 -6.10 0.64
CA ASN A 53 -5.00 -6.83 1.84
C ASN A 53 -6.48 -6.60 2.21
N MET A 54 -7.31 -6.09 1.29
CA MET A 54 -8.76 -6.11 1.50
C MET A 54 -9.29 -7.54 1.56
N ARG A 55 -10.32 -7.77 2.38
CA ARG A 55 -10.93 -9.09 2.56
C ARG A 55 -12.39 -9.10 2.15
N VAL A 56 -12.89 -10.28 1.85
CA VAL A 56 -14.33 -10.52 1.69
C VAL A 56 -14.87 -10.98 3.04
N GLU A 57 -15.78 -10.19 3.60
CA GLU A 57 -16.55 -10.59 4.77
C GLU A 57 -17.92 -11.07 4.35
N CYS A 58 -18.45 -12.07 5.06
CA CYS A 58 -19.76 -12.62 4.79
C CYS A 58 -20.56 -12.76 6.09
N LYS A 59 -21.86 -12.48 6.01
CA LYS A 59 -22.84 -12.77 7.05
C LYS A 59 -23.81 -13.85 6.58
N CYS A 60 -23.95 -14.88 7.39
CA CYS A 60 -24.94 -15.93 7.18
C CYS A 60 -26.32 -15.47 7.67
N HIS A 61 -27.34 -15.81 6.90
CA HIS A 61 -28.74 -15.56 7.18
C HIS A 61 -29.48 -16.89 7.06
N GLY A 62 -30.08 -17.34 8.16
CA GLY A 62 -30.78 -18.62 8.20
C GLY A 62 -31.32 -18.93 9.58
N VAL A 63 -32.39 -19.71 9.64
CA VAL A 63 -33.01 -20.11 10.91
C VAL A 63 -32.00 -20.95 11.71
N SER A 64 -31.90 -20.69 13.01
CA SER A 64 -30.98 -21.39 13.91
C SER A 64 -29.49 -21.29 13.53
N GLY A 65 -29.09 -20.24 12.80
CA GLY A 65 -27.69 -20.04 12.40
C GLY A 65 -27.26 -20.80 11.15
N SER A 66 -28.20 -21.35 10.37
CA SER A 66 -27.87 -21.90 9.06
C SER A 66 -27.32 -20.82 8.11
N CYS A 67 -26.49 -21.22 7.14
CA CYS A 67 -25.87 -20.32 6.16
C CYS A 67 -26.38 -20.57 4.74
N GLU A 68 -27.66 -20.99 4.62
CA GLU A 68 -28.33 -21.25 3.35
C GLU A 68 -28.37 -19.99 2.48
N LEU A 69 -28.61 -18.84 3.11
CA LEU A 69 -28.39 -17.53 2.51
C LEU A 69 -27.17 -16.88 3.16
N ARG A 70 -26.30 -16.26 2.36
CA ARG A 70 -25.21 -15.43 2.88
C ARG A 70 -24.98 -14.23 1.99
N THR A 71 -24.74 -13.10 2.64
CA THR A 71 -24.41 -11.82 2.02
C THR A 71 -22.94 -11.52 2.25
N CYS A 72 -22.22 -11.10 1.22
CA CYS A 72 -20.81 -10.75 1.33
C CYS A 72 -20.51 -9.34 0.82
N TRP A 73 -19.53 -8.67 1.43
CA TRP A 73 -19.04 -7.34 1.05
C TRP A 73 -17.50 -7.29 1.14
N LYS A 74 -16.90 -6.32 0.45
CA LYS A 74 -15.46 -6.06 0.53
C LYS A 74 -15.19 -5.15 1.73
N ALA A 75 -14.32 -5.57 2.64
CA ALA A 75 -13.97 -4.84 3.85
C ALA A 75 -12.45 -4.66 3.95
N MET A 76 -12.02 -3.58 4.59
CA MET A 76 -10.63 -3.39 4.97
C MET A 76 -10.22 -4.42 6.02
N SER A 77 -8.98 -4.90 5.93
CA SER A 77 -8.39 -5.69 7.01
C SER A 77 -8.17 -4.82 8.26
N ALA A 78 -8.08 -5.48 9.42
CA ALA A 78 -7.65 -4.80 10.64
C ALA A 78 -6.28 -4.13 10.40
N PHE A 79 -6.11 -2.91 10.90
CA PHE A 79 -4.89 -2.15 10.63
C PHE A 79 -3.62 -2.81 11.17
N SER A 80 -3.73 -3.68 12.18
CA SER A 80 -2.63 -4.52 12.67
C SER A 80 -2.08 -5.47 11.62
N VAL A 81 -2.93 -5.99 10.71
CA VAL A 81 -2.50 -6.82 9.57
C VAL A 81 -1.66 -5.99 8.62
N ILE A 82 -2.13 -4.78 8.28
CA ILE A 82 -1.40 -3.84 7.43
C ILE A 82 -0.05 -3.47 8.07
N GLY A 83 -0.04 -3.22 9.37
CA GLY A 83 1.18 -2.96 10.13
C GLY A 83 2.19 -4.10 10.06
N HIS A 84 1.73 -5.35 10.16
CA HIS A 84 2.59 -6.53 9.99
C HIS A 84 3.16 -6.62 8.57
N VAL A 85 2.33 -6.44 7.54
CA VAL A 85 2.78 -6.45 6.14
C VAL A 85 3.86 -5.38 5.91
N LEU A 86 3.62 -4.15 6.36
CA LEU A 86 4.59 -3.06 6.21
C LEU A 86 5.86 -3.28 7.05
N LYS A 87 5.77 -3.98 8.18
CA LYS A 87 6.93 -4.37 8.97
C LYS A 87 7.81 -5.38 8.23
N GLU A 88 7.23 -6.36 7.55
CA GLU A 88 7.98 -7.29 6.70
C GLU A 88 8.65 -6.56 5.53
N LYS A 89 7.94 -5.61 4.90
CA LYS A 89 8.51 -4.75 3.85
C LYS A 89 9.63 -3.86 4.37
N PHE A 90 9.55 -3.40 5.61
CA PHE A 90 10.60 -2.63 6.26
C PHE A 90 11.85 -3.49 6.51
N ASP A 91 11.68 -4.71 7.00
CA ASP A 91 12.79 -5.64 7.26
C ASP A 91 13.51 -6.06 5.97
N GLY A 92 12.78 -6.10 4.85
CA GLY A 92 13.29 -6.37 3.51
C GLY A 92 13.57 -5.13 2.66
N ALA A 93 13.60 -3.93 3.24
CA ALA A 93 13.71 -2.70 2.47
C ALA A 93 15.02 -2.63 1.68
N THR A 94 14.96 -2.13 0.43
CA THR A 94 16.13 -2.05 -0.43
C THR A 94 16.79 -0.67 -0.35
N GLU A 95 18.10 -0.64 -0.09
CA GLU A 95 18.88 0.58 -0.21
C GLU A 95 19.07 0.96 -1.67
N VAL A 96 18.81 2.22 -2.02
CA VAL A 96 18.83 2.71 -3.39
C VAL A 96 19.72 3.93 -3.57
N LYS A 97 20.18 4.14 -4.81
CA LYS A 97 20.88 5.33 -5.27
C LYS A 97 20.26 5.87 -6.57
N PRO A 98 20.40 7.16 -6.87
CA PRO A 98 19.99 7.69 -8.16
C PRO A 98 20.89 7.16 -9.29
N SER A 99 20.27 6.73 -10.39
CA SER A 99 20.94 6.42 -11.64
C SER A 99 21.24 7.70 -12.45
N GLN A 100 21.94 7.56 -13.58
CA GLN A 100 22.14 8.65 -14.54
C GLN A 100 20.82 9.20 -15.12
N THR A 101 19.75 8.40 -15.12
CA THR A 101 18.40 8.77 -15.59
C THR A 101 17.51 9.34 -14.46
N ASN A 102 18.04 9.50 -13.24
CA ASN A 102 17.27 9.80 -12.01
C ASN A 102 16.22 8.74 -11.65
N GLU A 103 16.47 7.49 -12.03
CA GLU A 103 15.71 6.35 -11.50
C GLU A 103 16.40 5.86 -10.23
N LEU A 104 15.62 5.42 -9.25
CA LEU A 104 16.16 4.83 -8.03
C LEU A 104 16.50 3.37 -8.34
N ILE A 105 17.77 3.01 -8.24
CA ILE A 105 18.25 1.64 -8.48
C ILE A 105 18.89 1.10 -7.20
N PRO A 106 18.90 -0.22 -6.98
CA PRO A 106 19.58 -0.81 -5.82
C PRO A 106 21.04 -0.34 -5.73
N LEU A 107 21.49 -0.02 -4.51
CA LEU A 107 22.85 0.45 -4.25
C LEU A 107 23.90 -0.60 -4.69
N SER A 108 23.61 -1.87 -4.40
CA SER A 108 24.42 -3.04 -4.71
C SER A 108 23.71 -3.97 -5.69
N SER A 109 24.46 -4.56 -6.62
CA SER A 109 23.97 -5.58 -7.55
C SER A 109 23.60 -6.91 -6.89
N GLN A 110 24.01 -7.10 -5.63
CA GLN A 110 23.62 -8.27 -4.83
C GLN A 110 22.21 -8.14 -4.25
N PHE A 111 21.68 -6.91 -4.17
CA PHE A 111 20.32 -6.68 -3.73
C PHE A 111 19.33 -7.01 -4.84
N LYS A 112 18.20 -7.60 -4.46
CA LYS A 112 17.11 -7.84 -5.41
C LYS A 112 16.54 -6.48 -5.86
N PRO A 113 16.12 -6.35 -7.13
CA PRO A 113 15.34 -5.20 -7.56
C PRO A 113 14.08 -5.07 -6.70
N HIS A 114 13.74 -3.83 -6.31
CA HIS A 114 12.51 -3.54 -5.58
C HIS A 114 11.31 -3.48 -6.53
N THR A 115 10.14 -3.84 -6.03
CA THR A 115 8.85 -3.68 -6.69
C THR A 115 8.13 -2.42 -6.21
N ASP A 116 6.97 -2.09 -6.79
CA ASP A 116 6.10 -0.99 -6.34
C ASP A 116 5.46 -1.24 -4.97
N GLN A 117 5.54 -2.47 -4.44
CA GLN A 117 5.06 -2.85 -3.11
C GLN A 117 6.16 -2.90 -2.05
N ASP A 118 7.43 -2.74 -2.44
CA ASP A 118 8.56 -2.81 -1.52
C ASP A 118 8.94 -1.42 -1.02
N LEU A 119 9.43 -1.35 0.23
CA LEU A 119 9.98 -0.11 0.76
C LEU A 119 11.42 0.06 0.30
N ILE A 120 11.77 1.31 0.00
CA ILE A 120 13.13 1.70 -0.37
C ILE A 120 13.64 2.80 0.56
N TYR A 121 14.96 2.84 0.75
CA TYR A 121 15.61 3.86 1.57
C TYR A 121 16.94 4.32 0.97
N MET A 122 17.42 5.47 1.43
CA MET A 122 18.76 5.98 1.16
C MET A 122 19.27 6.68 2.41
N GLU A 123 20.57 6.53 2.71
CA GLU A 123 21.21 7.29 3.79
C GLU A 123 21.20 8.80 3.50
N SER A 124 21.27 9.60 4.57
CA SER A 124 21.21 11.07 4.51
C SER A 124 22.57 11.70 4.28
#